data_AF-A0AA38NVS7-F1
#
_entry.id   AF-A0AA38NVS7-F1
#
_cell.length_a   1.000
_cell.length_b   1.000
_cell.length_c   1.000
_cell.angle_alpha   90.00
_cell.angle_beta   90.00
_cell.angle_gamma   90.00
#
_symmetry.space_group_name_H-M   'P 1'
#
loop_
_entity.id
_entity.type
_entity.pdbx_description
1 polymer ?
#
loop_
_entity_poly.entity_id
_entity_poly.type
_entity_poly.pdbx_seq_one_letter_code
_entity_poly.pdbx_strand_id
1 'polypeptide(L)'
;RKISFKIIHSMTLLLPKWREHVAGTKFEGRVLPRDVATQWNSTYDMMSAFHKMKEQMSEFLDRSSNRLSDFVLNNDEWEAIKGLVSILKDATLFFSSHNPSV
;
A
#
# COMPACT_ATOMS: atom_id res chain seq x y z
N ARG A 1 -4.24 5.21 -0.46
CA ARG A 1 -5.72 5.07 -0.54
C ARG A 1 -6.25 5.04 -1.99
N LYS A 2 -6.11 6.14 -2.78
CA LYS A 2 -6.62 6.21 -4.16
C LYS A 2 -6.10 5.10 -5.09
N ILE A 3 -4.82 4.72 -4.97
CA ILE A 3 -4.19 3.65 -5.76
C ILE A 3 -4.90 2.30 -5.55
N SER A 4 -5.01 1.84 -4.29
CA SER A 4 -5.74 0.61 -3.94
C SER A 4 -7.16 0.61 -4.51
N PHE A 5 -7.88 1.73 -4.34
CA PHE A 5 -9.23 1.86 -4.88
C PHE A 5 -9.27 1.72 -6.41
N LYS A 6 -8.39 2.43 -7.15
CA LYS A 6 -8.34 2.34 -8.61
C LYS A 6 -8.00 0.93 -9.10
N ILE A 7 -7.03 0.26 -8.49
CA ILE A 7 -6.62 -1.09 -8.88
C ILE A 7 -7.76 -2.08 -8.62
N ILE A 8 -8.33 -2.10 -7.41
CA ILE A 8 -9.37 -3.07 -7.03
C ILE A 8 -10.65 -2.91 -7.85
N HIS A 9 -11.08 -1.66 -8.12
CA HIS A 9 -12.35 -1.40 -8.82
C HIS A 9 -12.21 -1.42 -10.35
N SER A 10 -11.00 -1.48 -10.90
CA SER A 10 -10.76 -1.66 -12.33
C SER A 10 -10.58 -3.15 -12.64
N MET A 11 -11.68 -3.90 -12.50
CA MET A 11 -11.70 -5.37 -12.58
C MET A 11 -11.22 -5.92 -13.92
N THR A 12 -11.38 -5.16 -15.00
CA THR A 12 -11.06 -5.59 -16.37
C THR A 12 -9.72 -5.09 -16.90
N LEU A 13 -9.12 -4.08 -16.28
CA LEU A 13 -7.92 -3.42 -16.81
C LEU A 13 -6.78 -3.41 -15.81
N LEU A 14 -6.90 -2.71 -14.69
CA LEU A 14 -5.77 -2.59 -13.76
C LEU A 14 -5.61 -3.81 -12.87
N LEU A 15 -6.71 -4.45 -12.43
CA LEU A 15 -6.63 -5.62 -11.57
C LEU A 15 -5.99 -6.83 -12.26
N PRO A 16 -6.35 -7.19 -13.52
CA PRO A 16 -5.69 -8.28 -14.23
C PRO A 16 -4.22 -7.98 -14.50
N LYS A 17 -3.91 -6.77 -15.00
CA LYS A 17 -2.53 -6.32 -15.24
C LYS A 17 -1.69 -6.35 -13.97
N TRP A 18 -2.27 -5.97 -12.84
CA TRP A 18 -1.60 -6.06 -11.54
C TRP A 18 -1.27 -7.51 -11.19
N ARG A 19 -2.24 -8.42 -11.32
CA ARG A 19 -2.05 -9.85 -11.04
C ARG A 19 -0.97 -10.46 -11.93
N GLU A 20 -0.95 -10.12 -13.21
CA GLU A 20 0.10 -10.51 -14.15
C GLU A 20 1.46 -9.95 -13.75
N HIS A 21 1.51 -8.68 -13.35
CA HIS A 21 2.74 -8.01 -12.94
C HIS A 21 3.38 -8.61 -11.68
N VAL A 22 2.55 -9.03 -10.71
CA VAL A 22 3.06 -9.68 -9.48
C VAL A 22 3.15 -11.21 -9.58
N ALA A 23 2.77 -11.81 -10.72
CA ALA A 23 2.87 -13.25 -10.93
C ALA A 23 4.34 -13.71 -10.85
N GLY A 24 4.61 -14.81 -10.15
CA GLY A 24 5.97 -15.29 -9.94
C GLY A 24 6.81 -14.47 -8.94
N THR A 25 6.23 -13.45 -8.31
CA THR A 25 6.86 -12.74 -7.19
C THR A 25 6.30 -13.26 -5.85
N LYS A 26 6.94 -12.89 -4.72
CA LYS A 26 6.42 -13.18 -3.37
C LYS A 26 5.04 -12.53 -3.07
N PHE A 27 4.57 -11.66 -3.96
CA PHE A 27 3.28 -10.96 -3.86
C PHE A 27 2.22 -11.53 -4.80
N GLU A 28 2.47 -12.68 -5.42
CA GLU A 28 1.47 -13.37 -6.23
C GLU A 28 0.15 -13.53 -5.47
N GLY A 29 -0.97 -13.23 -6.16
CA GLY A 29 -2.31 -13.25 -5.58
C GLY A 29 -2.59 -12.14 -4.56
N ARG A 30 -1.62 -11.28 -4.20
CA ARG A 30 -1.82 -10.17 -3.27
C ARG A 30 -2.17 -8.89 -4.00
N VAL A 31 -3.05 -8.11 -3.38
CA VAL A 31 -3.41 -6.75 -3.81
C VAL A 31 -3.21 -5.81 -2.62
N LEU A 32 -2.93 -4.55 -2.91
CA LEU A 32 -2.82 -3.53 -1.87
C LEU A 32 -4.11 -3.45 -1.04
N PRO A 33 -4.04 -3.63 0.30
CA PRO A 33 -5.21 -3.53 1.16
C PRO A 33 -5.92 -2.20 0.99
N ARG A 34 -7.25 -2.22 1.09
CA ARG A 34 -8.04 -1.01 1.13
C ARG A 34 -8.00 -0.44 2.54
N ASP A 35 -7.88 0.87 2.63
CA ASP A 35 -8.09 1.59 3.87
C ASP A 35 -9.59 1.68 4.21
N VAL A 36 -9.94 1.34 5.44
CA VAL A 36 -11.32 1.19 5.93
C VAL A 36 -11.52 2.10 7.14
N ALA A 37 -12.42 3.09 7.01
CA ALA A 37 -12.61 4.13 8.02
C ALA A 37 -13.01 3.59 9.41
N THR A 38 -13.73 2.46 9.47
CA THR A 38 -14.18 1.84 10.73
C THR A 38 -13.16 0.88 11.34
N GLN A 39 -12.06 0.59 10.65
CA GLN A 39 -11.00 -0.31 11.13
C GLN A 39 -9.77 0.52 11.50
N TRP A 40 -9.52 0.61 12.82
CA TRP A 40 -8.55 1.53 13.41
C TRP A 40 -7.13 1.42 12.81
N ASN A 41 -6.69 0.20 12.50
CA ASN A 41 -5.34 -0.07 12.01
C ASN A 41 -5.24 -0.19 10.48
N SER A 42 -6.34 0.02 9.74
CA SER A 42 -6.37 -0.24 8.29
C SER A 42 -5.45 0.71 7.50
N THR A 43 -5.24 1.94 7.98
CA THR A 43 -4.28 2.87 7.38
C THR A 43 -2.86 2.36 7.52
N TYR A 44 -2.49 1.88 8.71
CA TYR A 44 -1.19 1.27 8.95
C TYR A 44 -0.99 0.03 8.07
N ASP A 45 -1.96 -0.88 8.03
CA ASP A 45 -1.87 -2.11 7.24
C ASP A 45 -1.71 -1.82 5.74
N MET A 46 -2.48 -0.84 5.22
CA MET A 46 -2.38 -0.40 3.83
C MET A 46 -1.03 0.23 3.52
N MET A 47 -0.51 1.12 4.38
CA MET A 47 0.80 1.76 4.16
C MET A 47 1.97 0.77 4.33
N SER A 48 1.88 -0.13 5.30
CA SER A 48 2.88 -1.18 5.53
C SER A 48 2.97 -2.13 4.32
N ALA A 49 1.82 -2.53 3.78
CA ALA A 49 1.78 -3.31 2.54
C ALA A 49 2.32 -2.52 1.35
N PHE A 50 1.93 -1.25 1.19
CA PHE A 50 2.43 -0.38 0.12
C PHE A 50 3.96 -0.27 0.13
N HIS A 51 4.54 -0.03 1.31
CA HIS A 51 5.98 0.05 1.48
C HIS A 51 6.69 -1.28 1.23
N LYS A 52 6.13 -2.42 1.68
CA LYS A 52 6.68 -3.75 1.41
C LYS A 52 6.74 -4.07 -0.09
N MET A 53 5.79 -3.53 -0.86
CA MET A 53 5.62 -3.75 -2.29
C MET A 53 6.24 -2.63 -3.12
N LYS A 54 7.19 -1.86 -2.57
CA LYS A 54 7.77 -0.66 -3.18
C LYS A 54 8.23 -0.89 -4.63
N GLU A 55 8.99 -1.96 -4.89
CA GLU A 55 9.52 -2.24 -6.22
C GLU A 55 8.41 -2.48 -7.25
N GLN A 56 7.45 -3.34 -6.91
CA GLN A 56 6.31 -3.70 -7.76
C GLN A 56 5.40 -2.49 -7.97
N MET A 57 5.19 -1.69 -6.93
CA MET A 57 4.38 -0.48 -7.01
C MET A 57 5.05 0.58 -7.88
N SER A 58 6.34 0.84 -7.71
CA SER A 58 7.07 1.80 -8.53
C SER A 58 7.01 1.42 -10.01
N GLU A 59 7.30 0.15 -10.36
CA GLU A 59 7.24 -0.30 -11.76
C GLU A 59 5.82 -0.23 -12.32
N PHE A 60 4.82 -0.65 -11.54
CA PHE A 60 3.44 -0.67 -12.01
C PHE A 60 2.85 0.73 -12.18
N LEU A 61 3.22 1.70 -11.34
CA LEU A 61 2.73 3.08 -11.42
C LEU A 61 3.41 3.86 -12.56
N ASP A 62 4.70 3.61 -12.78
CA ASP A 62 5.49 4.27 -13.83
C ASP A 62 5.14 3.76 -15.25
N ARG A 63 4.56 2.55 -15.35
CA ARG A 63 4.11 2.00 -16.63
C ARG A 63 3.00 2.86 -17.25
N SER A 64 3.33 3.54 -18.35
CA SER A 64 2.45 4.46 -19.08
C SER A 64 1.07 3.87 -19.43
N SER A 65 1.01 2.57 -19.74
CA SER A 65 -0.24 1.87 -20.10
C SER A 65 -1.24 1.72 -18.94
N ASN A 66 -0.84 2.06 -17.71
CA ASN A 66 -1.70 2.00 -16.52
C ASN A 66 -2.35 3.34 -16.19
N ARG A 67 -1.91 4.47 -16.77
CA ARG A 67 -2.42 5.82 -16.48
C ARG A 67 -2.43 6.14 -14.98
N LEU A 68 -1.38 5.71 -14.27
CA LEU A 68 -1.16 5.92 -12.84
C LEU A 68 0.12 6.72 -12.56
N SER A 69 0.73 7.32 -13.58
CA SER A 69 1.96 8.11 -13.49
C SER A 69 1.88 9.25 -12.48
N ASP A 70 0.70 9.84 -12.29
CA ASP A 70 0.46 10.91 -11.31
C ASP A 70 0.67 10.47 -9.85
N PHE A 71 0.81 9.16 -9.61
CA PHE A 71 1.06 8.57 -8.29
C PHE A 71 2.48 8.02 -8.14
N VAL A 72 3.35 8.20 -9.13
CA VAL A 72 4.77 7.83 -9.03
C VAL A 72 5.41 8.67 -7.94
N LEU A 73 6.13 8.00 -7.04
CA LEU A 73 6.78 8.64 -5.90
C LEU A 73 8.28 8.72 -6.14
N ASN A 74 8.86 9.85 -5.77
CA ASN A 74 10.30 10.03 -5.72
C ASN A 74 10.91 9.38 -4.47
N ASN A 75 12.24 9.37 -4.37
CA ASN A 75 12.94 8.73 -3.25
C ASN A 75 12.61 9.36 -1.89
N ASP A 76 12.47 10.69 -1.83
CA ASP A 76 12.17 11.41 -0.59
C ASP A 76 10.76 11.11 -0.11
N GLU A 77 9.79 11.01 -1.02
CA GLU A 77 8.42 10.59 -0.73
C GLU A 77 8.36 9.15 -0.22
N TRP A 78 9.19 8.25 -0.77
CA TRP A 78 9.32 6.88 -0.26
C TRP A 78 9.90 6.82 1.16
N GLU A 79 10.92 7.63 1.47
CA GLU A 79 11.44 7.72 2.83
C GLU A 79 10.42 8.36 3.79
N ALA A 80 9.64 9.34 3.34
CA ALA A 80 8.53 9.88 4.12
C ALA A 80 7.48 8.81 4.45
N ILE A 81 7.12 7.95 3.50
CA ILE A 81 6.22 6.81 3.74
C ILE A 81 6.79 5.86 4.78
N LYS A 82 8.08 5.54 4.70
CA LYS A 82 8.74 4.67 5.69
C LYS A 82 8.70 5.28 7.09
N GLY A 83 8.95 6.59 7.22
CA GLY A 83 8.80 7.32 8.47
C GLY A 83 7.38 7.24 9.02
N LEU A 84 6.37 7.48 8.18
CA LEU A 84 4.96 7.37 8.55
C LEU A 84 4.58 5.95 9.00
N VAL A 85 5.05 4.91 8.29
CA VAL A 85 4.82 3.51 8.67
C VAL A 85 5.42 3.21 10.05
N SER A 86 6.59 3.76 10.37
CA SER A 86 7.20 3.60 11.69
C SER A 86 6.34 4.23 12.79
N ILE A 87 5.93 5.49 12.64
CA ILE A 87 5.11 6.20 13.63
C ILE A 87 3.76 5.48 13.84
N LEU A 88 3.11 5.07 12.74
CA LEU A 88 1.84 4.37 12.80
C LEU A 88 1.98 2.98 13.46
N LYS A 89 3.11 2.30 13.27
CA LYS A 89 3.39 1.02 13.95
C LYS A 89 3.47 1.22 15.45
N ASP A 90 4.20 2.24 15.90
CA ASP A 90 4.38 2.52 17.33
C ASP A 90 3.05 2.87 17.99
N ALA A 91 2.25 3.73 17.34
CA ALA A 91 0.89 4.04 17.79
C ALA A 91 0.02 2.77 17.84
N THR A 92 0.02 1.95 16.77
CA THR A 92 -0.76 0.71 16.71
C THR A 92 -0.38 -0.25 17.84
N LEU A 93 0.91 -0.42 18.13
CA LEU A 93 1.40 -1.28 19.20
C LEU A 93 1.03 -0.76 20.58
N PHE A 94 1.22 0.54 20.82
CA PHE A 94 0.84 1.19 22.08
C PHE A 94 -0.64 0.94 22.40
N PHE A 95 -1.52 1.22 21.44
CA PHE A 95 -2.96 1.09 21.63
C PHE A 95 -3.48 -0.37 21.62
N SER A 96 -2.74 -1.29 21.01
CA SER A 96 -3.08 -2.73 21.02
C SER A 96 -2.62 -3.42 22.31
N SER A 97 -1.63 -2.84 23.01
CA SER A 97 -1.21 -3.32 24.32
C SER A 97 -2.23 -2.92 25.38
N HIS A 98 -2.79 -3.89 26.12
CA HIS A 98 -3.79 -3.67 27.18
C HIS A 98 -3.19 -3.05 28.47
N ASN A 99 -2.11 -2.28 28.38
CA ASN A 99 -1.47 -1.65 29.53
C ASN A 99 -1.67 -0.13 29.50
N PRO A 100 -2.75 0.39 30.12
CA PRO A 100 -2.86 1.81 30.44
C PRO A 100 -2.00 2.05 31.67
N SER A 101 -0.68 2.08 31.52
CA SER A 101 0.20 2.62 32.56
C SER A 101 0.57 4.05 32.18
N VAL A 102 -0.36 4.96 32.49
CA VAL A 102 -0.10 6.40 32.71
C VAL A 102 -0.31 6.66 34.19
#